data_AF-A0A3N9N4D1-F1
#
_entry.id   AF-A0A3N9N4D1-F1
#
_cell.length_a   1.000
_cell.length_b   1.000
_cell.length_c   1.000
_cell.angle_alpha   90.00
_cell.angle_beta   90.00
_cell.angle_gamma   90.00
#
_symmetry.space_group_name_H-M   'P 1'
#
loop_
_entity.id
_entity.type
_entity.pdbx_description
1 polymer ?
#
loop_
_entity_poly.entity_id
_entity_poly.type
_entity_poly.pdbx_seq_one_letter_code
_entity_poly.pdbx_strand_id
1 'polypeptide(L)'
;MAVTQNFKEELVGVFGHPVAENPSVVMQQAAFDALNLKWRYLTIEVLPEDLEAAMNGMRALNMRGINLTIPHKIEVLKYLDEVKSDAALMGAVNTVVRKNDMLIGENTDGKGFMWALTKDEKVDPKRKNVILFGAGGAARSIAVELALSGVNTIT
;
A
#
# COMPACT_ATOMS: atom_id res chain seq x y z
N MET A 1 -7.51 -25.91 -26.03
CA MET A 1 -8.54 -24.94 -25.63
C MET A 1 -8.26 -23.65 -26.38
N ALA A 2 -9.24 -23.09 -27.10
CA ALA A 2 -9.05 -21.82 -27.78
C ALA A 2 -8.78 -20.72 -26.75
N VAL A 3 -7.64 -20.04 -26.88
CA VAL A 3 -7.36 -18.84 -26.07
C VAL A 3 -8.42 -17.81 -26.46
N THR A 4 -9.36 -17.55 -25.55
CA THR A 4 -10.35 -16.50 -25.78
C THR A 4 -9.60 -15.18 -25.82
N GLN A 5 -9.69 -14.46 -26.95
CA GLN A 5 -9.02 -13.19 -27.12
C GLN A 5 -9.55 -12.20 -26.07
N ASN A 6 -8.67 -11.76 -25.17
CA ASN A 6 -9.00 -10.80 -24.13
C ASN A 6 -8.11 -9.57 -24.28
N PHE A 7 -8.72 -8.44 -24.63
CA PHE A 7 -8.06 -7.13 -24.78
C PHE A 7 -8.07 -6.31 -23.49
N LYS A 8 -8.79 -6.75 -22.46
CA LYS A 8 -8.87 -6.05 -21.18
C LYS A 8 -7.62 -6.33 -20.36
N GLU A 9 -6.96 -5.26 -19.93
CA GLU A 9 -5.92 -5.30 -18.89
C GLU A 9 -6.56 -5.03 -17.53
N GLU A 10 -6.01 -5.65 -16.48
CA GLU A 10 -6.38 -5.34 -15.11
C GLU A 10 -5.66 -4.05 -14.67
N LEU A 11 -6.38 -3.16 -14.00
CA LEU A 11 -5.86 -1.85 -13.61
C LEU A 11 -5.53 -1.81 -12.12
N VAL A 12 -4.32 -1.36 -11.84
CA VAL A 12 -3.84 -0.94 -10.52
C VAL A 12 -3.08 0.37 -10.67
N GLY A 13 -2.64 0.97 -9.57
CA GLY A 13 -1.88 2.21 -9.65
C GLY A 13 -1.58 2.82 -8.30
N VAL A 14 -1.23 4.10 -8.30
CA VAL A 14 -1.04 4.92 -7.10
C VAL A 14 -1.83 6.23 -7.19
N PHE A 15 -2.51 6.60 -6.11
CA PHE A 15 -3.05 7.95 -5.90
C PHE A 15 -2.13 8.77 -5.00
N GLY A 16 -1.87 10.01 -5.40
CA GLY A 16 -1.09 10.96 -4.62
C GLY A 16 -1.16 12.37 -5.19
N HIS A 17 -0.64 13.33 -4.42
CA HIS A 17 -0.41 14.68 -4.90
C HIS A 17 0.71 15.38 -4.09
N PRO A 18 1.82 15.80 -4.74
CA PRO A 18 2.21 15.46 -6.11
C PRO A 18 2.59 13.97 -6.21
N VAL A 19 2.40 13.36 -7.38
CA VAL A 19 2.66 11.93 -7.59
C VAL A 19 3.67 11.62 -8.71
N ALA A 20 4.05 12.62 -9.50
CA ALA A 20 4.85 12.44 -10.71
C ALA A 20 6.21 11.74 -10.47
N GLU A 21 6.83 11.97 -9.31
CA GLU A 21 8.13 11.37 -8.97
C GLU A 21 8.03 9.98 -8.32
N ASN A 22 6.84 9.38 -8.28
CA ASN A 22 6.65 8.07 -7.67
C ASN A 22 7.19 6.94 -8.57
N PRO A 23 8.23 6.19 -8.15
CA PRO A 23 8.89 5.20 -9.00
C PRO A 23 8.14 3.85 -9.05
N SER A 24 7.07 3.67 -8.27
CA SER A 24 6.38 2.38 -8.16
C SER A 24 5.87 1.86 -9.49
N VAL A 25 5.53 2.75 -10.45
CA VAL A 25 5.11 2.35 -11.80
C VAL A 25 6.17 1.55 -12.54
N VAL A 26 7.45 1.94 -12.40
CA VAL A 26 8.56 1.24 -13.07
C VAL A 26 8.73 -0.15 -12.47
N MET A 27 8.73 -0.24 -11.14
CA MET A 27 8.91 -1.50 -10.42
C MET A 27 7.75 -2.48 -10.68
N GLN A 28 6.50 -2.01 -10.55
CA GLN A 28 5.32 -2.85 -10.65
C GLN A 28 5.07 -3.30 -12.08
N GLN A 29 5.23 -2.41 -13.06
CA GLN A 29 5.08 -2.80 -14.46
C GLN A 29 6.12 -3.84 -14.88
N ALA A 30 7.38 -3.67 -14.47
CA ALA A 30 8.42 -4.66 -14.73
C ALA A 30 8.08 -6.04 -14.14
N ALA A 31 7.50 -6.08 -12.93
CA ALA A 31 7.04 -7.32 -12.30
C ALA A 31 5.88 -7.97 -13.08
N PHE A 32 4.92 -7.18 -13.56
CA PHE A 32 3.81 -7.70 -14.37
C PHE A 32 4.29 -8.26 -15.71
N ASP A 33 5.20 -7.55 -16.38
CA ASP A 33 5.78 -7.97 -17.66
C ASP A 33 6.57 -9.27 -17.49
N ALA A 34 7.41 -9.37 -16.44
CA ALA A 34 8.19 -10.57 -16.13
C ALA A 34 7.31 -11.81 -15.82
N LEU A 35 6.12 -11.59 -15.25
CA LEU A 35 5.15 -12.64 -14.94
C LEU A 35 4.12 -12.87 -16.05
N ASN A 36 4.24 -12.16 -17.19
CA ASN A 36 3.30 -12.20 -18.30
C ASN A 36 1.83 -11.94 -17.87
N LEU A 37 1.66 -11.02 -16.93
CA LEU A 37 0.35 -10.59 -16.42
C LEU A 37 -0.16 -9.43 -17.28
N LYS A 38 -1.39 -9.55 -17.81
CA LYS A 38 -2.09 -8.46 -18.52
C LYS A 38 -2.58 -7.37 -17.57
N TRP A 39 -1.66 -6.68 -16.93
CA TRP A 39 -1.91 -5.69 -15.88
C TRP A 39 -1.19 -4.38 -16.22
N ARG A 40 -1.81 -3.27 -15.83
CA ARG A 40 -1.21 -1.94 -15.91
C ARG A 40 -1.16 -1.29 -14.55
N TYR A 41 0.02 -0.76 -14.24
CA TYR A 41 0.20 0.12 -13.11
C TYR A 41 0.16 1.58 -13.57
N LEU A 42 -0.73 2.37 -12.99
CA LEU A 42 -0.93 3.77 -13.34
C LEU A 42 -0.43 4.70 -12.23
N THR A 43 0.24 5.79 -12.61
CA THR A 43 0.53 6.90 -11.70
C THR A 43 -0.54 7.96 -11.89
N ILE A 44 -1.41 8.15 -10.90
CA ILE A 44 -2.63 8.96 -11.04
C ILE A 44 -2.59 10.09 -10.01
N GLU A 45 -2.63 11.32 -10.51
CA GLU A 45 -2.72 12.50 -9.67
C GLU A 45 -4.14 12.67 -9.14
N VAL A 46 -4.27 12.72 -7.82
CA VAL A 46 -5.56 12.90 -7.12
C VAL A 46 -5.35 13.98 -6.07
N LEU A 47 -6.06 15.09 -6.20
CA LEU A 47 -6.01 16.17 -5.22
C LEU A 47 -6.65 15.72 -3.89
N PRO A 48 -6.26 16.28 -2.73
CA PRO A 48 -6.84 15.95 -1.43
C PRO A 48 -8.37 15.98 -1.40
N GLU A 49 -8.97 16.99 -2.02
CA GLU A 49 -10.41 17.22 -2.13
C GLU A 49 -11.14 16.19 -3.02
N ASP A 50 -10.43 15.55 -3.94
CA ASP A 50 -11.00 14.62 -4.92
C ASP A 50 -10.89 13.15 -4.49
N LEU A 51 -10.33 12.87 -3.30
CA LEU A 51 -10.07 11.49 -2.88
C LEU A 51 -11.34 10.63 -2.83
N GLU A 52 -12.46 11.17 -2.34
CA GLU A 52 -13.73 10.44 -2.33
C GLU A 52 -14.18 10.06 -3.76
N ALA A 53 -14.13 11.04 -4.68
CA ALA A 53 -14.49 10.82 -6.07
C ALA A 53 -13.56 9.81 -6.73
N ALA A 54 -12.26 9.84 -6.43
CA ALA A 54 -11.28 8.89 -6.93
C ALA A 54 -11.52 7.46 -6.40
N MET A 55 -11.87 7.30 -5.12
CA MET A 55 -12.21 5.99 -4.54
C MET A 55 -13.51 5.41 -5.11
N ASN A 56 -14.50 6.27 -5.40
CA ASN A 56 -15.71 5.87 -6.12
C ASN A 56 -15.41 5.51 -7.58
N GLY A 57 -14.54 6.28 -8.23
CA GLY A 57 -14.02 6.00 -9.58
C GLY A 57 -13.29 4.66 -9.65
N MET A 58 -12.46 4.33 -8.65
CA MET A 58 -11.79 3.04 -8.54
C MET A 58 -12.78 1.86 -8.57
N ARG A 59 -13.91 1.99 -7.84
CA ARG A 59 -15.00 1.00 -7.86
C ARG A 59 -15.65 0.93 -9.25
N ALA A 60 -16.02 2.08 -9.82
CA ALA A 60 -16.70 2.17 -11.12
C ALA A 60 -15.84 1.64 -12.28
N LEU A 61 -14.53 1.90 -12.25
CA LEU A 61 -13.56 1.43 -13.23
C LEU A 61 -13.16 -0.03 -13.02
N ASN A 62 -13.70 -0.68 -11.97
CA ASN A 62 -13.41 -2.06 -11.61
C ASN A 62 -11.89 -2.30 -11.45
N MET A 63 -11.16 -1.33 -10.87
CA MET A 63 -9.74 -1.48 -10.58
C MET A 63 -9.51 -2.58 -9.53
N ARG A 64 -8.37 -3.26 -9.60
CA ARG A 64 -8.01 -4.36 -8.69
C ARG A 64 -7.46 -3.89 -7.35
N GLY A 65 -6.89 -2.70 -7.32
CA GLY A 65 -6.26 -2.12 -6.15
C GLY A 65 -5.60 -0.79 -6.46
N ILE A 66 -5.25 -0.05 -5.43
CA ILE A 66 -4.45 1.17 -5.56
C ILE A 66 -3.49 1.27 -4.38
N ASN A 67 -2.28 1.75 -4.64
CA ASN A 67 -1.42 2.28 -3.61
C ASN A 67 -1.82 3.72 -3.28
N LEU A 68 -1.52 4.14 -2.06
CA LEU A 68 -1.77 5.51 -1.60
C LEU A 68 -0.45 6.09 -1.12
N THR A 69 -0.15 7.28 -1.60
CA THR A 69 0.96 8.08 -1.09
C THR A 69 0.43 9.38 -0.48
N ILE A 70 1.34 10.27 -0.08
CA ILE A 70 1.00 11.57 0.47
C ILE A 70 0.03 12.30 -0.49
N PRO A 71 -1.03 12.95 0.02
CA PRO A 71 -1.44 13.05 1.44
C PRO A 71 -2.51 12.03 1.87
N HIS A 72 -2.85 11.05 1.02
CA HIS A 72 -4.08 10.26 1.12
C HIS A 72 -4.08 9.13 2.15
N LYS A 73 -2.91 8.76 2.70
CA LYS A 73 -2.75 7.56 3.54
C LYS A 73 -3.65 7.52 4.79
N ILE A 74 -4.07 8.66 5.31
CA ILE A 74 -4.95 8.75 6.50
C ILE A 74 -6.40 8.95 6.08
N GLU A 75 -6.67 9.93 5.22
CA GLU A 75 -8.02 10.33 4.83
C GLU A 75 -8.79 9.20 4.13
N VAL A 76 -8.07 8.31 3.44
CA VAL A 76 -8.67 7.15 2.76
C VAL A 76 -9.46 6.23 3.70
N LEU A 77 -9.14 6.19 5.00
CA LEU A 77 -9.78 5.30 5.97
C LEU A 77 -11.31 5.46 5.99
N LYS A 78 -11.82 6.66 5.63
CA LYS A 78 -13.26 6.96 5.56
C LYS A 78 -13.97 6.29 4.38
N TYR A 79 -13.23 5.85 3.37
CA TYR A 79 -13.76 5.34 2.09
C TYR A 79 -13.56 3.83 1.90
N LEU A 80 -13.05 3.15 2.93
CA LEU A 80 -12.78 1.71 2.93
C LEU A 80 -13.90 0.95 3.62
N ASP A 81 -14.16 -0.26 3.13
CA ASP A 81 -15.18 -1.16 3.68
C ASP A 81 -14.60 -1.98 4.85
N GLU A 82 -13.31 -2.29 4.79
CA GLU A 82 -12.56 -3.00 5.83
C GLU A 82 -11.14 -2.45 5.92
N VAL A 83 -10.57 -2.44 7.12
CA VAL A 83 -9.16 -2.14 7.35
C VAL A 83 -8.57 -3.28 8.17
N LYS A 84 -7.46 -3.87 7.71
CA LYS A 84 -6.78 -4.92 8.48
C LYS A 84 -6.32 -4.37 9.84
N SER A 85 -6.33 -5.22 10.86
CA SER A 85 -6.09 -4.84 12.25
C SER A 85 -4.75 -4.13 12.49
N ASP A 86 -3.72 -4.52 11.75
CA ASP A 86 -2.41 -3.87 11.75
C ASP A 86 -2.46 -2.44 11.19
N ALA A 87 -3.07 -2.25 10.03
CA ALA A 87 -3.25 -0.94 9.40
C ALA A 87 -4.16 -0.03 10.23
N ALA A 88 -5.19 -0.59 10.89
CA ALA A 88 -6.06 0.13 11.80
C ALA A 88 -5.28 0.67 13.02
N LEU A 89 -4.37 -0.13 13.58
CA LEU A 89 -3.49 0.29 14.69
C LEU A 89 -2.50 1.38 14.25
N MET A 90 -2.04 1.35 13.00
CA MET A 90 -1.16 2.37 12.42
C MET A 90 -1.87 3.70 12.12
N GLY A 91 -3.20 3.66 11.94
CA GLY A 91 -3.99 4.83 11.55
C GLY A 91 -3.66 5.33 10.14
N ALA A 92 -3.11 4.47 9.27
CA ALA A 92 -2.75 4.81 7.90
C ALA A 92 -2.75 3.56 7.00
N VAL A 93 -3.21 3.74 5.76
CA VAL A 93 -3.26 2.72 4.70
C VAL A 93 -2.44 3.19 3.51
N ASN A 94 -1.54 2.35 3.00
CA ASN A 94 -0.76 2.63 1.78
C ASN A 94 -1.19 1.74 0.61
N THR A 95 -2.05 0.74 0.85
CA THR A 95 -2.45 -0.27 -0.13
C THR A 95 -3.93 -0.58 0.06
N VAL A 96 -4.71 -0.44 -0.99
CA VAL A 96 -6.11 -0.83 -1.02
C VAL A 96 -6.26 -1.97 -2.02
N VAL A 97 -6.88 -3.06 -1.59
CA VAL A 97 -7.18 -4.22 -2.42
C VAL A 97 -8.68 -4.31 -2.61
N ARG A 98 -9.14 -4.46 -3.86
CA ARG A 98 -10.55 -4.70 -4.14
C ARG A 98 -10.84 -6.20 -4.12
N LYS A 99 -11.77 -6.62 -3.27
CA LYS A 99 -12.29 -7.99 -3.21
C LYS A 99 -13.79 -7.95 -3.45
N ASN A 100 -14.22 -8.38 -4.63
CA ASN A 100 -15.57 -8.15 -5.14
C ASN A 100 -15.87 -6.64 -5.10
N ASP A 101 -16.90 -6.20 -4.38
CA ASP A 101 -17.24 -4.78 -4.26
C ASP A 101 -16.63 -4.09 -3.03
N MET A 102 -15.90 -4.82 -2.19
CA MET A 102 -15.27 -4.28 -0.99
C MET A 102 -13.87 -3.77 -1.28
N LEU A 103 -13.54 -2.60 -0.73
CA LEU A 103 -12.21 -2.04 -0.66
C LEU A 103 -11.61 -2.28 0.72
N ILE A 104 -10.54 -3.07 0.74
CA ILE A 104 -9.86 -3.50 1.96
C ILE A 104 -8.53 -2.76 2.07
N GLY A 105 -8.34 -2.01 3.16
CA GLY A 105 -7.11 -1.27 3.45
C GLY A 105 -6.06 -2.11 4.16
N GLU A 106 -4.82 -1.96 3.70
CA GLU A 106 -3.62 -2.56 4.26
C GLU A 106 -2.46 -1.55 4.33
N ASN A 107 -1.49 -1.85 5.19
CA ASN A 107 -0.25 -1.12 5.27
C ASN A 107 0.92 -2.08 5.04
N THR A 108 1.65 -1.88 3.95
CA THR A 108 2.79 -2.73 3.58
C THR A 108 4.14 -2.10 3.92
N ASP A 109 4.17 -0.82 4.29
CA ASP A 109 5.43 -0.11 4.64
C ASP A 109 6.11 -0.78 5.84
N GLY A 110 5.34 -1.02 6.92
CA GLY A 110 5.86 -1.67 8.13
C GLY A 110 6.29 -3.11 7.89
N LYS A 111 5.46 -3.89 7.18
CA LYS A 111 5.76 -5.29 6.84
C LYS A 111 7.00 -5.40 5.95
N GLY A 112 7.14 -4.50 4.98
CA GLY A 112 8.30 -4.42 4.12
C GLY A 112 9.58 -4.14 4.91
N PHE A 113 9.53 -3.20 5.86
CA PHE A 113 10.65 -2.94 6.75
C PHE A 113 11.02 -4.17 7.61
N MET A 114 10.04 -4.84 8.20
CA MET A 114 10.26 -6.05 8.99
C MET A 114 10.84 -7.18 8.15
N TRP A 115 10.40 -7.31 6.90
CA TRP A 115 10.97 -8.28 5.96
C TRP A 115 12.45 -7.99 5.72
N ALA A 116 12.79 -6.74 5.36
CA ALA A 116 14.17 -6.35 5.12
C ALA A 116 15.05 -6.60 6.36
N LEU A 117 14.58 -6.19 7.54
CA LEU A 117 15.32 -6.36 8.79
C LEU A 117 15.55 -7.83 9.15
N THR A 118 14.53 -8.68 9.02
CA THR A 118 14.59 -10.06 9.50
C THR A 118 15.06 -11.07 8.47
N LYS A 119 14.77 -10.85 7.18
CA LYS A 119 15.08 -11.78 6.09
C LYS A 119 16.35 -11.42 5.37
N ASP A 120 16.50 -10.14 5.02
CA ASP A 120 17.64 -9.68 4.24
C ASP A 120 18.84 -9.45 5.17
N GLU A 121 18.63 -8.71 6.26
CA GLU A 121 19.68 -8.39 7.25
C GLU A 121 19.82 -9.43 8.36
N LYS A 122 18.89 -10.39 8.45
CA LYS A 122 18.89 -11.47 9.46
C LYS A 122 18.97 -10.99 10.91
N VAL A 123 18.37 -9.82 11.19
CA VAL A 123 18.29 -9.25 12.54
C VAL A 123 16.95 -9.61 13.17
N ASP A 124 16.97 -10.32 14.30
CA ASP A 124 15.79 -10.51 15.15
C ASP A 124 15.58 -9.28 16.05
N PRO A 125 14.48 -8.51 15.92
CA PRO A 125 14.22 -7.35 16.76
C PRO A 125 13.69 -7.71 18.15
N LYS A 126 13.32 -8.96 18.41
CA LYS A 126 12.72 -9.39 19.68
C LYS A 126 13.63 -9.07 20.87
N ARG A 127 13.04 -8.44 21.89
CA ARG A 127 13.70 -7.96 23.12
C ARG A 127 14.84 -6.96 22.91
N LYS A 128 14.95 -6.34 21.73
CA LYS A 128 15.93 -5.27 21.48
C LYS A 128 15.34 -3.90 21.79
N ASN A 129 16.22 -2.92 22.02
CA ASN A 129 15.85 -1.51 22.12
C ASN A 129 16.11 -0.85 20.76
N VAL A 130 15.15 -0.06 20.27
CA VAL A 130 15.22 0.62 18.98
C VAL A 130 15.12 2.12 19.21
N ILE A 131 15.94 2.89 18.49
CA ILE A 131 15.76 4.35 18.36
C ILE A 131 15.16 4.62 16.98
N LEU A 132 14.01 5.29 16.94
CA LEU A 132 13.27 5.58 15.72
C LEU A 132 13.21 7.08 15.46
N PHE A 133 13.86 7.52 14.38
CA PHE A 133 13.80 8.91 13.96
C PHE A 133 12.59 9.17 13.07
N GLY A 134 11.59 9.88 13.61
CA GLY A 134 10.45 10.39 12.87
C GLY A 134 9.09 9.97 13.42
N ALA A 135 8.05 10.68 13.03
CA ALA A 135 6.66 10.44 13.46
C ALA A 135 5.63 10.49 12.32
N GLY A 136 6.11 10.46 11.07
CA GLY A 136 5.28 10.39 9.85
C GLY A 136 4.74 8.98 9.59
N GLY A 137 4.00 8.81 8.48
CA GLY A 137 3.33 7.54 8.16
C GLY A 137 4.24 6.32 8.18
N ALA A 138 5.44 6.39 7.57
CA ALA A 138 6.38 5.28 7.57
C ALA A 138 6.89 4.93 8.99
N ALA A 139 7.29 5.94 9.77
CA ALA A 139 7.76 5.73 11.14
C ALA A 139 6.65 5.12 12.02
N ARG A 140 5.40 5.56 11.87
CA ARG A 140 4.25 4.97 12.58
C ARG A 140 4.05 3.50 12.21
N SER A 141 4.06 3.17 10.92
CA SER A 141 3.95 1.78 10.47
C SER A 141 5.06 0.90 11.03
N ILE A 142 6.31 1.37 10.99
CA ILE A 142 7.47 0.65 11.50
C ILE A 142 7.39 0.47 13.02
N ALA A 143 7.02 1.52 13.76
CA ALA A 143 6.89 1.47 15.21
C ALA A 143 5.86 0.42 15.65
N VAL A 144 4.71 0.36 14.97
CA VAL A 144 3.66 -0.63 15.25
C VAL A 144 4.16 -2.05 14.98
N GLU A 145 4.78 -2.30 13.83
CA GLU A 145 5.28 -3.65 13.49
C GLU A 145 6.42 -4.10 14.41
N LEU A 146 7.32 -3.19 14.79
CA LEU A 146 8.37 -3.47 15.78
C LEU A 146 7.76 -3.84 17.14
N ALA A 147 6.76 -3.07 17.60
CA ALA A 147 6.05 -3.34 18.85
C ALA A 147 5.37 -4.73 18.82
N LEU A 148 4.66 -5.04 17.73
CA LEU A 148 4.02 -6.36 17.53
C LEU A 148 5.03 -7.51 17.45
N SER A 149 6.25 -7.22 16.99
CA SER A 149 7.35 -8.19 16.92
C SER A 149 8.07 -8.41 18.26
N GLY A 150 7.68 -7.68 19.32
CA GLY A 150 8.17 -7.89 20.67
C GLY A 150 9.52 -7.23 20.96
N VAL A 151 9.81 -6.07 20.36
CA VAL A 151 10.88 -5.18 20.85
C VAL A 151 10.65 -4.79 22.31
N ASN A 152 11.72 -4.51 23.03
CA ASN A 152 11.65 -4.14 24.45
C ASN A 152 11.29 -2.65 24.63
N THR A 153 11.95 -1.75 23.90
CA THR A 153 11.62 -0.31 23.91
C THR A 153 11.80 0.29 22.51
N ILE A 154 10.97 1.30 22.20
CA ILE A 154 11.13 2.18 21.03
C ILE A 154 11.25 3.60 21.58
N THR A 155 12.36 4.27 21.27
CA THR A 155 12.66 5.66 21.67
C THR A 155 12.63 6.58 20.47
#